data_AF-A0A7V2RLB3-F1
#
_entry.id   AF-A0A7V2RLB3-F1
#
_cell.length_a   1.000
_cell.length_b   1.000
_cell.length_c   1.000
_cell.angle_alpha   90.00
_cell.angle_beta   90.00
_cell.angle_gamma   90.00
#
_symmetry.space_group_name_H-M   'P 1'
#
loop_
_entity.id
_entity.type
_entity.pdbx_description
1 polymer ?
#
loop_
_entity_poly.entity_id
_entity_poly.type
_entity_poly.pdbx_seq_one_letter_code
_entity_poly.pdbx_strand_id
1 'polypeptide(L)'
;MKNIIVVQNLISEAPLQKLSNIPTVTVEKILVDLIYGKDLFYYYQGYELHNIFQRAFEKYTINESKLLRYADRRKKKAEVLKIIKTVNRHYTSSV
;
A
#
# COMPACT_ATOMS: atom_id res chain seq x y z
N MET A 1 3.22 -23.09 18.50
CA MET A 1 3.48 -21.91 17.64
C MET A 1 3.63 -20.69 18.52
N LYS A 2 4.64 -19.86 18.28
CA LYS A 2 4.83 -18.58 19.00
C LYS A 2 4.13 -17.48 18.19
N ASN A 3 3.19 -16.77 18.79
CA ASN A 3 2.54 -15.64 18.14
C ASN A 3 3.54 -14.48 18.02
N ILE A 4 3.90 -14.12 16.79
CA ILE A 4 4.80 -12.99 16.54
C ILE A 4 3.94 -11.73 16.45
N ILE A 5 4.19 -10.77 17.35
CA ILE A 5 3.53 -9.47 17.34
C ILE A 5 4.54 -8.45 16.84
N VAL A 6 4.17 -7.71 15.79
CA VAL A 6 4.98 -6.61 15.25
C VAL A 6 4.35 -5.29 15.64
N VAL A 7 5.10 -4.44 16.35
CA VAL A 7 4.66 -3.10 16.74
C VAL A 7 5.37 -2.06 15.87
N GLN A 8 4.60 -1.15 15.28
CA GLN A 8 5.11 -0.06 14.44
C GLN A 8 4.49 1.27 14.86
N ASN A 9 5.21 2.36 14.58
CA ASN A 9 4.70 3.71 14.81
C ASN A 9 3.50 4.01 13.91
N LEU A 10 2.39 4.40 14.54
CA LEU A 10 1.22 4.94 13.85
C LEU A 10 1.39 6.46 13.69
N ILE A 11 1.82 6.89 12.51
CA ILE A 11 2.03 8.31 12.22
C ILE A 11 0.71 9.04 11.95
N SER A 12 0.73 10.37 12.08
CA SER A 12 -0.39 11.25 11.73
C SER A 12 -0.86 11.01 10.30
N GLU A 13 -2.17 11.11 10.07
CA GLU A 13 -2.83 10.90 8.78
C GLU A 13 -2.69 9.49 8.18
N ALA A 14 -2.26 8.51 8.99
CA ALA A 14 -2.37 7.12 8.61
C ALA A 14 -3.82 6.77 8.20
N PRO A 15 -4.03 6.22 7.00
CA PRO A 15 -5.36 5.80 6.57
C PRO A 15 -5.91 4.68 7.47
N LEU A 16 -6.88 5.04 8.30
CA LEU A 16 -7.62 4.14 9.16
C LEU A 16 -9.10 4.16 8.78
N GLN A 17 -9.76 3.05 9.04
CA GLN A 17 -11.19 2.85 8.88
C GLN A 17 -11.74 2.09 10.08
N LYS A 18 -13.06 2.03 10.20
CA LYS A 18 -13.74 1.17 11.17
C LYS A 18 -14.53 0.13 10.40
N LEU A 19 -14.22 -1.14 10.61
CA LEU A 19 -15.01 -2.25 10.11
C LEU A 19 -15.68 -2.91 11.32
N SER A 20 -17.01 -2.92 11.38
CA SER A 20 -17.76 -3.44 12.53
C SER A 20 -17.29 -2.86 13.88
N ASN A 21 -17.05 -1.55 13.92
CA ASN A 21 -16.48 -0.80 15.05
C ASN A 21 -15.04 -1.15 15.45
N ILE A 22 -14.36 -2.02 14.70
CA ILE A 22 -12.95 -2.38 14.93
C ILE A 22 -12.06 -1.46 14.10
N PRO A 23 -11.14 -0.70 14.73
CA PRO A 23 -10.14 0.09 14.01
C PRO A 23 -9.28 -0.81 13.13
N THR A 24 -9.31 -0.54 11.83
CA THR A 24 -8.61 -1.32 10.80
C THR A 24 -7.90 -0.36 9.84
N VAL A 25 -6.89 -0.83 9.13
CA VAL A 25 -6.17 -0.05 8.11
C VAL A 25 -6.94 -0.07 6.78
N THR A 26 -6.77 0.95 5.95
CA THR A 26 -7.26 0.89 4.56
C THR A 26 -6.25 0.22 3.63
N VAL A 27 -6.69 -0.16 2.42
CA VAL A 27 -5.80 -0.73 1.40
C VAL A 27 -4.67 0.24 1.04
N GLU A 28 -4.94 1.55 1.00
CA GLU A 28 -3.90 2.55 0.72
C GLU A 28 -2.76 2.50 1.74
N LYS A 29 -3.08 2.29 3.02
CA LYS A 29 -2.07 2.16 4.07
C LYS A 29 -1.23 0.90 3.86
N ILE A 30 -1.88 -0.23 3.57
CA ILE A 30 -1.19 -1.51 3.31
C ILE A 30 -0.20 -1.36 2.15
N LEU A 31 -0.65 -0.79 1.02
CA LEU A 31 0.18 -0.62 -0.18
C LEU A 31 1.43 0.23 0.10
N VAL A 32 1.30 1.32 0.86
CA VAL A 32 2.44 2.16 1.24
C VAL A 32 3.35 1.45 2.26
N ASP A 33 2.78 0.75 3.24
CA ASP A 33 3.55 0.06 4.28
C ASP A 33 4.39 -1.09 3.70
N LEU A 34 3.95 -1.76 2.60
CA LEU A 34 4.74 -2.74 1.86
C LEU A 34 6.02 -2.16 1.24
N ILE A 35 5.98 -0.88 0.84
CA ILE A 35 7.13 -0.16 0.26
C ILE A 35 8.02 0.41 1.37
N TYR A 36 7.41 0.89 2.45
CA TYR A 36 8.14 1.47 3.58
C TYR A 36 8.89 0.39 4.37
N GLY A 37 8.21 -0.70 4.73
CA GLY A 37 8.73 -1.77 5.58
C GLY A 37 9.43 -2.88 4.81
N LYS A 38 10.34 -2.55 3.90
CA LYS A 38 10.98 -3.54 3.01
C LYS A 38 11.65 -4.70 3.75
N ASP A 39 12.22 -4.46 4.92
CA ASP A 39 12.88 -5.50 5.71
C ASP A 39 11.86 -6.49 6.30
N LEU A 40 10.72 -5.96 6.78
CA LEU A 40 9.63 -6.79 7.31
C LEU A 40 8.89 -7.53 6.20
N PHE A 41 8.74 -6.87 5.05
CA PHE A 41 7.99 -7.36 3.90
C PHE A 41 8.92 -7.77 2.75
N TYR A 42 10.11 -8.29 3.08
CA TYR A 42 11.18 -8.58 2.11
C TYR A 42 10.72 -9.57 1.04
N TYR A 43 9.88 -10.54 1.42
CA TYR A 43 9.34 -11.56 0.53
C TYR A 43 8.41 -10.99 -0.55
N TYR A 44 7.83 -9.82 -0.32
CA TYR A 44 6.90 -9.17 -1.25
C TYR A 44 7.58 -8.13 -2.15
N GLN A 45 8.90 -7.96 -2.09
CA GLN A 45 9.59 -6.97 -2.92
C GLN A 45 9.78 -7.48 -4.36
N GLY A 46 10.17 -6.59 -5.28
CA GLY A 46 10.38 -6.96 -6.68
C GLY A 46 9.07 -7.23 -7.43
N TYR A 47 8.99 -8.35 -8.14
CA TYR A 47 7.83 -8.67 -9.01
C TYR A 47 6.52 -8.77 -8.22
N GLU A 48 6.54 -9.39 -7.03
CA GLU A 48 5.34 -9.56 -6.21
C GLU A 48 4.77 -8.21 -5.75
N LEU A 49 5.60 -7.21 -5.47
CA LEU A 49 5.13 -5.87 -5.11
C LEU A 49 4.28 -5.27 -6.24
N HIS A 50 4.76 -5.41 -7.48
CA HIS A 50 4.05 -4.92 -8.66
C HIS A 50 2.75 -5.68 -8.89
N ASN A 51 2.76 -7.00 -8.74
CA ASN A 51 1.56 -7.84 -8.85
C ASN A 51 0.51 -7.49 -7.78
N ILE A 52 0.92 -7.26 -6.53
CA ILE A 52 0.03 -6.80 -5.45
C ILE A 52 -0.60 -5.45 -5.80
N PHE A 53 0.20 -4.48 -6.24
CA PHE A 53 -0.32 -3.18 -6.65
C PHE A 53 -1.28 -3.30 -7.84
N GLN A 54 -0.94 -4.06 -8.87
CA GLN A 54 -1.81 -4.29 -10.02
C GLN A 54 -3.16 -4.86 -9.58
N ARG A 55 -3.16 -6.00 -8.87
CA ARG A 55 -4.39 -6.64 -8.41
C ARG A 55 -5.20 -5.75 -7.46
N ALA A 56 -4.53 -4.93 -6.65
CA ALA A 56 -5.23 -4.01 -5.76
C ALA A 56 -5.99 -2.92 -6.54
N PHE A 57 -5.37 -2.35 -7.57
CA PHE A 57 -6.01 -1.35 -8.44
C PHE A 57 -7.10 -1.96 -9.34
N GLU A 58 -6.98 -3.23 -9.73
CA GLU A 58 -8.01 -3.95 -10.50
C GLU A 58 -9.23 -4.30 -9.62
N LYS A 59 -9.02 -4.73 -8.38
CA LYS A 59 -10.07 -5.29 -7.51
C LYS A 59 -10.74 -4.27 -6.60
N TYR A 60 -10.05 -3.20 -6.21
CA TYR A 60 -10.54 -2.24 -5.23
C TYR A 60 -10.54 -0.83 -5.79
N THR A 61 -11.52 -0.02 -5.36
CA THR A 61 -11.48 1.42 -5.59
C THR A 61 -10.43 2.05 -4.67
N ILE A 62 -9.25 2.33 -5.24
CA ILE A 62 -8.15 2.98 -4.53
C ILE A 62 -8.31 4.49 -4.57
N ASN A 63 -8.28 5.15 -3.41
CA ASN A 63 -8.22 6.61 -3.35
C ASN A 63 -6.77 7.08 -3.51
N GLU A 64 -6.37 7.41 -4.73
CA GLU A 64 -4.99 7.84 -5.05
C GLU A 64 -4.53 9.05 -4.24
N SER A 65 -5.39 10.05 -4.01
CA SER A 65 -5.04 11.22 -3.19
C SER A 65 -4.69 10.83 -1.75
N LYS A 66 -5.46 9.90 -1.15
CA LYS A 66 -5.20 9.36 0.20
C LYS A 66 -3.91 8.52 0.22
N LEU A 67 -3.73 7.68 -0.79
CA LEU A 67 -2.53 6.86 -0.98
C LEU A 67 -1.26 7.72 -1.06
N LEU A 68 -1.27 8.72 -1.94
CA LEU A 68 -0.14 9.62 -2.17
C LEU A 68 0.15 10.52 -0.98
N ARG A 69 -0.88 11.01 -0.27
CA ARG A 69 -0.69 11.75 0.98
C ARG A 69 0.02 10.90 2.03
N TYR A 70 -0.44 9.67 2.25
CA TYR A 70 0.20 8.79 3.23
C TYR A 70 1.61 8.36 2.81
N ALA A 71 1.83 8.09 1.52
CA ALA A 71 3.15 7.82 0.97
C ALA A 71 4.13 8.98 1.22
N ASP A 72 3.66 10.22 1.12
CA ASP A 72 4.46 11.42 1.41
C ASP A 72 4.89 11.47 2.87
N ARG A 73 3.97 11.21 3.80
CA ARG A 73 4.27 11.12 5.25
C ARG A 73 5.32 10.05 5.56
N ARG A 74 5.37 8.97 4.78
CA ARG A 74 6.37 7.89 4.87
C ARG A 74 7.64 8.15 4.05
N LYS A 75 7.76 9.30 3.36
CA LYS A 75 8.85 9.65 2.43
C LYS A 75 8.99 8.65 1.27
N LYS A 76 7.88 8.04 0.84
CA LYS A 76 7.78 7.04 -0.24
C LYS A 76 6.95 7.48 -1.45
N LYS A 77 6.50 8.74 -1.49
CA LYS A 77 5.65 9.27 -2.58
C LYS A 77 6.21 9.02 -3.98
N ALA A 78 7.50 9.29 -4.20
CA ALA A 78 8.13 9.08 -5.51
C ALA A 78 8.13 7.61 -5.95
N GLU A 79 8.38 6.70 -5.01
CA GLU A 79 8.40 5.25 -5.25
C GLU A 79 7.00 4.72 -5.56
N VAL A 80 5.99 5.16 -4.80
CA VAL A 80 4.57 4.86 -5.06
C VAL A 80 4.14 5.37 -6.44
N LEU A 81 4.46 6.61 -6.80
CA LEU A 81 4.14 7.17 -8.12
C LEU A 81 4.77 6.37 -9.27
N LYS A 82 5.99 5.86 -9.09
CA LYS A 82 6.65 5.02 -10.09
C LYS A 82 5.85 3.73 -10.32
N ILE A 83 5.43 3.06 -9.25
CA ILE A 83 4.67 1.80 -9.33
C ILE A 83 3.29 2.04 -9.97
N ILE A 84 2.56 3.07 -9.53
CA ILE A 84 1.22 3.40 -10.08
C ILE A 84 1.32 3.69 -11.58
N LYS A 85 2.32 4.46 -12.04
CA LYS A 85 2.53 4.72 -13.47
C LYS A 85 2.77 3.45 -14.27
N THR A 86 3.51 2.48 -13.71
CA THR A 86 3.72 1.18 -14.34
C THR A 86 2.40 0.41 -14.42
N VAL A 87 1.65 0.33 -13.33
CA VAL A 87 0.37 -0.40 -13.26
C VAL A 87 -0.67 0.20 -14.23
N ASN A 88 -0.84 1.52 -14.23
CA ASN A 88 -1.83 2.20 -15.07
C ASN A 88 -1.55 2.05 -16.58
N ARG A 89 -0.27 1.93 -16.97
CA ARG A 89 0.10 1.67 -18.37
C ARG A 89 -0.39 0.30 -18.85
N HIS A 90 -0.41 -0.70 -17.98
CA HIS A 90 -0.90 -2.04 -18.33
C HIS A 90 -2.43 -2.09 -18.46
N TYR A 91 -3.16 -1.24 -17.71
CA TYR A 91 -4.61 -1.12 -17.83
C TYR A 91 -5.05 -0.51 -19.18
N THR A 92 -4.33 0.51 -19.68
CA THR A 92 -4.71 1.21 -20.93
C THR A 92 -4.45 0.41 -22.20
N SER A 93 -3.67 -0.68 -22.15
CA SER A 93 -3.44 -1.56 -23.31
C SER A 93 -4.43 -2.73 -23.41
N SER A 94 -5.42 -2.79 -22.51
CA SER A 94 -6.42 -3.87 -22.45
C SER A 94 -7.84 -3.40 -22.81
N VAL A 95 -7.98 -2.20 -23.39
CA VAL A 95 -9.26 -1.61 -23.85
C VAL A 95 -9.12 -1.14 -25.29
#